data_AF-A0A4Y8C7I6-F1
#
_entry.id   AF-A0A4Y8C7I6-F1
#
_cell.length_a   1.000
_cell.length_b   1.000
_cell.length_c   1.000
_cell.angle_alpha   90.00
_cell.angle_beta   90.00
_cell.angle_gamma   90.00
#
_symmetry.space_group_name_H-M   'P 1'
#
loop_
_entity.id
_entity.type
_entity.pdbx_description
1 polymer ?
#
loop_
_entity_poly.entity_id
_entity_poly.type
_entity_poly.pdbx_seq_one_letter_code
_entity_poly.pdbx_strand_id
1 'polypeptide(L)'
;MIKLCVFDFDATLMDGETIDILATAHGKGNQTSEITRHAMAGELDFFESLQKRVSLLKGMSYKKVLELGSTLPLMHGAHELIQYLKSKNIQIVIFSGGFHEGIDPAMQKLGINL
;
A
#
# COMPACT_ATOMS: atom_id res chain seq x y z
N MET A 1 9.44 -24.23 13.23
CA MET A 1 9.02 -22.99 13.93
C MET A 1 9.19 -21.83 12.95
N ILE A 2 8.17 -20.98 12.79
CA ILE A 2 8.22 -19.84 11.85
C ILE A 2 9.24 -18.81 12.37
N LYS A 3 10.08 -18.27 11.49
CA LYS A 3 11.12 -17.26 11.81
C LYS A 3 11.00 -15.96 11.02
N LEU A 4 10.27 -15.98 9.91
CA LEU A 4 10.06 -14.86 9.02
C LEU A 4 8.59 -14.85 8.59
N CYS A 5 7.97 -13.67 8.64
CA CYS A 5 6.69 -13.39 7.99
C CYS A 5 6.90 -12.24 7.01
N VAL A 6 6.51 -12.48 5.76
CA VAL A 6 6.55 -11.47 4.68
C VAL A 6 5.13 -11.09 4.35
N PHE A 7 4.85 -9.80 4.29
CA PHE A 7 3.54 -9.25 3.99
C PHE A 7 3.60 -8.41 2.73
N ASP A 8 2.55 -8.50 1.92
CA ASP A 8 2.23 -7.38 1.03
C ASP A 8 1.72 -6.18 1.86
N PHE A 9 1.56 -5.03 1.23
CA PHE A 9 1.11 -3.80 1.86
C PHE A 9 -0.35 -3.49 1.54
N ASP A 10 -0.63 -3.11 0.29
CA ASP A 10 -1.98 -2.79 -0.18
C ASP A 10 -2.89 -4.03 -0.04
N ALA A 11 -4.14 -3.80 0.35
CA ALA A 11 -5.13 -4.83 0.67
C ALA A 11 -4.69 -5.93 1.66
N THR A 12 -3.61 -5.69 2.44
CA THR A 12 -3.02 -6.68 3.36
C THR A 12 -2.72 -6.07 4.73
N LEU A 13 -1.71 -5.19 4.83
CA LEU A 13 -1.41 -4.44 6.06
C LEU A 13 -2.09 -3.06 6.06
N MET A 14 -2.34 -2.53 4.88
CA MET A 14 -3.09 -1.31 4.62
C MET A 14 -4.48 -1.67 4.10
N ASP A 15 -5.51 -1.00 4.62
CA ASP A 15 -6.90 -1.24 4.22
C ASP A 15 -7.27 -0.44 2.98
N GLY A 16 -7.08 -1.07 1.82
CA GLY A 16 -7.38 -0.50 0.51
C GLY A 16 -6.15 -0.48 -0.40
N GLU A 17 -6.18 0.43 -1.38
CA GLU A 17 -5.16 0.57 -2.42
C GLU A 17 -4.59 2.00 -2.41
N THR A 18 -3.28 2.12 -2.21
CA THR A 18 -2.60 3.44 -2.08
C THR A 18 -2.86 4.32 -3.31
N ILE A 19 -2.77 3.76 -4.51
CA ILE A 19 -2.97 4.53 -5.76
C ILE A 19 -4.42 5.00 -5.88
N ASP A 20 -5.39 4.18 -5.48
CA ASP A 20 -6.81 4.55 -5.57
C ASP A 20 -7.15 5.71 -4.63
N ILE A 21 -6.55 5.73 -3.43
CA ILE A 21 -6.69 6.83 -2.47
C ILE A 21 -6.08 8.12 -3.04
N LEU A 22 -4.86 8.05 -3.58
CA LEU A 22 -4.20 9.20 -4.22
C LEU A 22 -4.99 9.71 -5.42
N ALA A 23 -5.44 8.80 -6.28
CA ALA A 23 -6.19 9.12 -7.48
C ALA A 23 -7.55 9.74 -7.13
N THR A 24 -8.24 9.23 -6.11
CA THR A 24 -9.51 9.81 -5.64
C THR A 24 -9.30 11.25 -5.17
N ALA A 25 -8.25 11.51 -4.38
CA ALA A 25 -7.89 12.86 -3.96
C ALA A 25 -7.50 13.79 -5.12
N HIS A 26 -7.11 13.23 -6.27
CA HIS A 26 -6.76 13.95 -7.50
C HIS A 26 -7.90 13.97 -8.54
N GLY A 27 -9.11 13.53 -8.19
CA GLY A 27 -10.26 13.50 -9.10
C GLY A 27 -10.20 12.43 -10.20
N LYS A 28 -9.42 11.37 -9.97
CA LYS A 28 -9.12 10.27 -10.90
C LYS A 28 -9.52 8.89 -10.39
N GLY A 29 -10.20 8.79 -9.25
CA GLY A 29 -10.58 7.52 -8.61
C GLY A 29 -11.26 6.52 -9.55
N ASN A 30 -12.30 6.96 -10.29
CA ASN A 30 -13.02 6.08 -11.22
C ASN A 30 -12.10 5.53 -12.33
N GLN A 31 -11.18 6.34 -12.84
CA GLN A 31 -10.27 5.92 -13.90
C GLN A 31 -9.27 4.87 -13.39
N THR A 32 -8.75 5.07 -12.18
CA THR A 32 -7.83 4.12 -11.55
C THR A 32 -8.53 2.80 -11.22
N SER A 33 -9.74 2.85 -10.66
CA SER A 33 -10.52 1.67 -10.31
C SER A 33 -10.83 0.79 -11.53
N GLU A 34 -11.19 1.38 -12.67
CA GLU A 34 -11.38 0.63 -13.91
C GLU A 34 -10.09 -0.06 -14.37
N ILE A 35 -8.94 0.63 -14.33
CA ILE A 35 -7.65 0.03 -14.70
C ILE A 35 -7.30 -1.12 -13.74
N THR A 36 -7.51 -0.94 -12.43
CA THR A 36 -7.30 -1.98 -11.41
C THR A 36 -8.17 -3.20 -11.70
N ARG A 37 -9.47 -3.01 -12.02
CA ARG A 37 -10.39 -4.09 -12.37
C ARG A 37 -9.91 -4.89 -13.58
N HIS A 38 -9.48 -4.21 -14.66
CA HIS A 38 -8.95 -4.87 -15.85
C HIS A 38 -7.65 -5.64 -15.56
N ALA A 39 -6.76 -5.10 -14.73
CA ALA A 39 -5.53 -5.78 -14.33
C ALA A 39 -5.80 -7.04 -13.49
N MET A 40 -6.72 -6.96 -12.52
CA MET A 40 -7.11 -8.11 -11.70
C MET A 40 -7.86 -9.18 -12.49
N ALA A 41 -8.54 -8.81 -13.58
CA ALA A 41 -9.15 -9.75 -14.52
C ALA A 41 -8.12 -10.46 -15.43
N GLY A 42 -6.83 -10.10 -15.34
CA GLY A 42 -5.76 -10.63 -16.19
C GLY A 42 -5.76 -10.05 -17.60
N GLU A 43 -6.52 -8.97 -17.84
CA GLU A 43 -6.65 -8.31 -19.15
C GLU A 43 -5.57 -7.25 -19.39
N LEU A 44 -4.85 -6.85 -18.34
CA LEU A 44 -3.71 -5.95 -18.39
C LEU A 44 -2.53 -6.56 -17.64
N ASP A 45 -1.34 -6.44 -18.23
CA ASP A 45 -0.10 -6.76 -17.54
C ASP A 45 0.08 -5.89 -16.29
N PHE A 46 0.71 -6.44 -15.25
CA PHE A 46 0.91 -5.73 -13.99
C PHE A 46 1.67 -4.42 -14.17
N PHE A 47 2.77 -4.44 -14.92
CA PHE A 47 3.61 -3.26 -15.10
C PHE A 47 2.89 -2.21 -15.95
N GLU A 48 2.19 -2.64 -17.00
CA GLU A 48 1.35 -1.75 -17.81
C GLU A 48 0.23 -1.10 -16.96
N SER A 49 -0.46 -1.89 -16.13
CA SER A 49 -1.48 -1.40 -15.20
C SER A 49 -0.90 -0.38 -14.23
N LEU A 50 0.25 -0.67 -13.61
CA LEU A 50 0.91 0.23 -12.68
C LEU A 50 1.27 1.56 -13.35
N GLN A 51 1.89 1.52 -14.54
CA GLN A 51 2.24 2.73 -15.28
C GLN A 51 1.00 3.57 -15.62
N LYS A 52 -0.08 2.95 -16.10
CA LYS A 52 -1.33 3.65 -16.43
C LYS A 52 -1.92 4.31 -15.19
N ARG A 53 -2.03 3.59 -14.06
CA ARG A 53 -2.59 4.12 -12.81
C ARG A 53 -1.75 5.27 -12.25
N VAL A 54 -0.42 5.14 -12.22
CA VAL A 54 0.48 6.20 -11.77
C VAL A 54 0.41 7.43 -12.68
N SER A 55 0.26 7.25 -14.00
CA SER A 55 0.16 8.38 -14.94
C SER A 55 -1.05 9.30 -14.65
N LEU A 56 -2.12 8.76 -14.06
CA LEU A 56 -3.29 9.54 -13.66
C LEU A 56 -2.97 10.54 -12.54
N LEU A 57 -1.92 10.30 -11.76
CA LEU A 57 -1.49 11.20 -10.68
C LEU A 57 -0.67 12.40 -11.18
N LYS A 58 -0.45 12.52 -12.50
CA LYS A 58 0.31 13.64 -13.08
C LYS A 58 -0.29 14.98 -12.66
N GLY A 59 0.57 15.85 -12.12
CA GLY A 59 0.19 17.18 -11.62
C GLY A 59 -0.25 17.20 -10.15
N MET A 60 -0.34 16.06 -9.48
CA MET A 60 -0.56 16.01 -8.03
C MET A 60 0.68 16.55 -7.30
N SER A 61 0.46 17.39 -6.30
CA SER A 61 1.56 17.90 -5.47
C SER A 61 2.17 16.78 -4.63
N TYR A 62 3.49 16.66 -4.65
CA TYR A 62 4.21 15.68 -3.82
C TYR A 62 3.93 15.87 -2.32
N LYS A 63 3.72 17.11 -1.87
CA LYS A 63 3.28 17.38 -0.49
C LYS A 63 1.96 16.68 -0.16
N LYS A 64 1.02 16.65 -1.11
CA LYS A 64 -0.28 15.99 -0.92
C LYS A 64 -0.14 14.46 -0.90
N VAL A 65 0.78 13.91 -1.70
CA VAL A 65 1.13 12.48 -1.67
C VAL A 65 1.63 12.09 -0.27
N LEU A 66 2.59 12.83 0.28
CA LEU A 66 3.12 12.59 1.62
C LEU A 66 2.04 12.72 2.72
N GLU A 67 1.19 13.74 2.62
CA GLU A 67 0.08 13.95 3.56
C GLU A 67 -0.86 12.74 3.57
N LEU A 68 -1.33 12.32 2.39
CA LEU A 68 -2.25 11.18 2.28
C LEU A 68 -1.59 9.87 2.68
N GLY A 69 -0.35 9.62 2.22
CA GLY A 69 0.44 8.44 2.57
C GLY A 69 0.62 8.28 4.08
N SER A 70 0.84 9.39 4.80
CA SER A 70 0.94 9.37 6.27
C SER A 70 -0.37 9.02 6.99
N THR A 71 -1.51 9.11 6.32
CA THR A 71 -2.85 8.90 6.88
C THR A 71 -3.54 7.62 6.40
N LEU A 72 -2.86 6.78 5.62
CA LEU A 72 -3.43 5.53 5.12
C LEU A 72 -3.96 4.66 6.27
N PRO A 73 -5.18 4.08 6.12
CA PRO A 73 -5.78 3.22 7.13
C PRO A 73 -5.05 1.89 7.17
N LEU A 74 -4.85 1.37 8.38
CA LEU A 74 -4.26 0.05 8.57
C LEU A 74 -5.36 -1.00 8.65
N MET A 75 -5.08 -2.21 8.16
CA MET A 75 -5.99 -3.34 8.24
C MET A 75 -6.35 -3.63 9.70
N HIS A 76 -7.62 -3.97 9.93
CA HIS A 76 -8.07 -4.38 11.26
C HIS A 76 -7.25 -5.59 11.75
N GLY A 77 -6.68 -5.50 12.96
CA GLY A 77 -5.80 -6.53 13.50
C GLY A 77 -4.32 -6.40 13.11
N ALA A 78 -3.93 -5.44 12.25
CA ALA A 78 -2.54 -5.29 11.81
C ALA A 78 -1.61 -4.96 12.99
N HIS A 79 -2.02 -4.08 13.90
CA HIS A 79 -1.21 -3.76 15.07
C HIS A 79 -1.02 -4.98 15.97
N GLU A 80 -2.11 -5.69 16.27
CA GLU A 80 -2.14 -6.86 17.13
C GLU A 80 -1.27 -7.98 16.55
N LEU A 81 -1.39 -8.24 15.25
CA LEU A 81 -0.59 -9.23 14.54
C LEU A 81 0.90 -8.89 14.59
N ILE A 82 1.27 -7.65 14.26
CA ILE A 82 2.68 -7.23 14.24
C ILE A 82 3.29 -7.29 15.65
N GLN A 83 2.57 -6.86 16.69
CA GLN A 83 3.02 -6.98 18.08
C GLN A 83 3.18 -8.44 18.51
N TYR A 84 2.24 -9.31 18.12
CA TYR A 84 2.35 -10.74 18.39
C TYR A 84 3.60 -11.34 17.74
N LEU A 85 3.84 -11.07 16.44
CA LEU A 85 5.00 -11.60 15.73
C LEU A 85 6.33 -11.14 16.35
N LYS A 86 6.42 -9.86 16.74
CA LYS A 86 7.59 -9.33 17.47
C LYS A 86 7.79 -10.04 18.81
N SER A 87 6.73 -10.28 19.57
CA SER A 87 6.81 -11.01 20.86
C SER A 87 7.37 -12.44 20.72
N LYS A 88 7.31 -13.00 19.50
CA LYS A 88 7.86 -14.31 19.16
C LYS A 88 9.25 -14.26 18.53
N ASN A 89 9.88 -13.08 18.47
CA ASN A 89 11.14 -12.86 17.77
C ASN A 89 11.08 -13.34 16.30
N ILE A 90 9.94 -13.12 15.64
CA ILE A 90 9.76 -13.41 14.21
C ILE A 90 10.13 -12.15 13.44
N GLN A 91 11.00 -12.28 12.44
CA GLN A 91 11.35 -11.19 11.53
C GLN A 91 10.14 -10.86 10.66
N ILE A 92 9.91 -9.57 10.43
CA ILE A 92 8.79 -9.06 9.64
C ILE A 92 9.37 -8.29 8.46
N VAL A 93 8.91 -8.61 7.26
CA VAL A 93 9.29 -7.92 6.02
C VAL A 93 8.00 -7.48 5.31
N ILE A 94 7.98 -6.23 4.83
CA ILE A 94 6.98 -5.78 3.88
C ILE A 94 7.60 -5.89 2.48
N PHE A 95 6.98 -6.65 1.60
CA PHE A 95 7.40 -6.83 0.22
C PHE A 95 6.23 -6.45 -0.68
N SER A 96 6.29 -5.25 -1.25
CA SER A 96 5.19 -4.65 -1.99
C SER A 96 5.67 -3.93 -3.24
N GLY A 97 4.78 -3.82 -4.23
CA GLY A 97 4.94 -2.95 -5.40
C GLY A 97 4.45 -1.52 -5.18
N GLY A 98 3.99 -1.19 -3.96
CA GLY A 98 3.53 0.14 -3.57
C GLY A 98 4.66 1.17 -3.39
N PHE A 99 4.36 2.27 -2.70
CA PHE A 99 5.27 3.41 -2.58
C PHE A 99 5.72 3.67 -1.15
N HIS A 100 6.96 4.13 -0.99
CA HIS A 100 7.56 4.47 0.29
C HIS A 100 6.77 5.53 1.06
N GLU A 101 6.14 6.45 0.35
CA GLU A 101 5.33 7.53 0.92
C GLU A 101 4.14 7.02 1.75
N GLY A 102 3.68 5.80 1.50
CA GLY A 102 2.67 5.11 2.32
C GLY A 102 3.23 4.02 3.23
N ILE A 103 4.20 3.24 2.73
CA ILE A 103 4.79 2.10 3.45
C ILE A 103 5.60 2.57 4.66
N ASP A 104 6.47 3.57 4.50
CA ASP A 104 7.38 3.97 5.58
C ASP A 104 6.62 4.56 6.78
N PRO A 105 5.60 5.43 6.62
CA PRO A 105 4.77 5.87 7.73
C PRO A 105 3.99 4.73 8.40
N ALA A 106 3.50 3.75 7.61
CA ALA A 106 2.81 2.58 8.16
C ALA A 106 3.77 1.71 8.98
N MET A 107 5.00 1.49 8.52
CA MET A 107 6.04 0.80 9.28
C MET A 107 6.33 1.50 10.59
N GLN A 108 6.42 2.84 10.60
CA GLN A 108 6.61 3.61 11.83
C GLN A 108 5.45 3.41 12.81
N LYS A 109 4.20 3.48 12.35
CA LYS A 109 3.00 3.23 13.19
C LYS A 109 3.00 1.81 13.77
N LEU A 110 3.35 0.82 12.96
CA LEU A 110 3.42 -0.58 13.36
C LEU A 110 4.71 -0.92 14.14
N GLY A 111 5.65 0.03 14.25
CA GLY A 111 6.98 -0.11 14.86
C GLY A 111 7.89 -1.13 14.16
N ILE A 112 7.69 -1.39 12.87
CA ILE A 112 8.52 -2.31 12.08
C ILE A 112 9.81 -1.56 11.71
N ASN A 113 10.95 -2.12 12.09
CA ASN A 113 12.25 -1.57 11.75
C ASN A 113 12.94 -2.55 10.79
N LEU A 114 13.45 -2.04 9.67
CA LEU A 114 14.35 -2.73 8.75
C LEU A 114 15.69 -2.01 8.75
#